data_AF-E2C6X8-F1
#
_entry.id   AF-E2C6X8-F1
#
_cell.length_a   1.000
_cell.length_b   1.000
_cell.length_c   1.000
_cell.angle_alpha   90.00
_cell.angle_beta   90.00
_cell.angle_gamma   90.00
#
_symmetry.space_group_name_H-M   'P 1'
#
loop_
_entity.id
_entity.type
_entity.pdbx_description
1 polymer ?
#
loop_
_entity_poly.entity_id
_entity_poly.type
_entity_poly.pdbx_seq_one_letter_code
_entity_poly.pdbx_strand_id
1 'polypeptide(L)'
;MCRNACRNVYYISRSWWLLLGSVTICTLITRFYKVTEPQHVCWDETHFGKMGNWYINRTFFFDVHPPLGKMLIALSGYMTGYDGKFAFEKPGDKFESVNYIGMRIFCTSLGATIVPLSYLITWDLTKSTSASLLAAIFILFDIGLLTLNQYILLDPILLCFMMCATWGMARVASLRNRSFTRPWWLWLSFTGVSLACTISVKFVGLFVVLLVGLYTVYELWQELGDLSNPIVSNLTLNSILNWKLCTLFLFIQQI
;
A
#
# COMPACT_ATOMS: atom_id res chain seq x y z
N MET A 1 -24.16 19.88 11.85
CA MET A 1 -24.80 18.56 11.71
C MET A 1 -23.84 17.35 11.85
N CYS A 2 -22.52 17.50 11.68
CA CYS A 2 -21.52 16.41 11.79
C CYS A 2 -20.79 16.27 13.15
N ARG A 3 -21.41 16.56 14.30
CA ARG A 3 -20.77 16.31 15.62
C ARG A 3 -21.30 15.07 16.35
N ASN A 4 -22.42 14.49 15.91
CA ASN A 4 -23.07 13.36 16.62
C ASN A 4 -22.56 11.97 16.20
N ALA A 5 -21.64 11.86 15.24
CA ALA A 5 -21.05 10.57 14.86
C ALA A 5 -19.92 10.10 15.80
N CYS A 6 -19.45 10.97 16.70
CA CYS A 6 -18.28 10.71 17.56
C CYS A 6 -18.54 9.82 18.79
N ARG A 7 -19.74 9.22 18.91
CA ARG A 7 -20.16 8.50 20.13
C ARG A 7 -20.66 7.07 19.90
N ASN A 8 -20.24 6.41 18.82
CA ASN A 8 -20.43 4.97 18.66
C ASN A 8 -19.09 4.24 18.80
N VAL A 9 -18.94 3.58 19.94
CA VAL A 9 -18.00 2.47 20.12
C VAL A 9 -18.20 1.49 18.95
N TYR A 10 -17.11 1.19 18.25
CA TYR A 10 -16.99 0.41 17.01
C TYR A 10 -17.80 -0.90 16.98
N TYR A 11 -19.10 -0.83 16.75
CA TYR A 11 -19.88 -2.02 16.43
C TYR A 11 -19.73 -2.31 14.94
N ILE A 12 -18.69 -3.07 14.60
CA ILE A 12 -18.57 -3.67 13.28
C ILE A 12 -19.65 -4.74 13.19
N SER A 13 -20.63 -4.53 12.31
CA SER A 13 -21.73 -5.47 12.13
C SER A 13 -21.25 -6.78 11.50
N ARG A 14 -22.00 -7.87 11.70
CA ARG A 14 -21.77 -9.12 10.98
C ARG A 14 -21.83 -8.92 9.45
N SER A 15 -22.70 -8.02 8.98
CA SER A 15 -22.80 -7.68 7.56
C SER A 15 -21.51 -7.05 7.01
N TRP A 16 -20.80 -6.24 7.80
CA TRP A 16 -19.52 -5.67 7.40
C TRP A 16 -18.47 -6.76 7.12
N TRP A 17 -18.34 -7.73 8.02
CA TRP A 17 -17.42 -8.85 7.86
C TRP A 17 -17.79 -9.74 6.67
N LEU A 18 -19.08 -10.00 6.47
CA LEU A 18 -19.56 -10.75 5.31
C LEU A 18 -19.24 -10.02 3.99
N LEU A 19 -19.46 -8.71 3.93
CA LEU A 19 -19.15 -7.92 2.74
C LEU A 19 -17.64 -7.88 2.45
N LEU A 20 -16.81 -7.63 3.46
CA LEU A 20 -15.36 -7.67 3.30
C LEU A 20 -14.87 -9.06 2.85
N GLY A 21 -15.40 -10.12 3.45
CA GLY A 21 -15.10 -11.50 3.07
C GLY A 21 -15.47 -11.77 1.61
N SER A 22 -16.68 -11.41 1.20
CA SER A 22 -17.14 -11.55 -0.19
C SER A 22 -16.29 -10.75 -1.17
N VAL A 23 -15.97 -9.49 -0.86
CA VAL A 23 -15.08 -8.65 -1.69
C VAL A 23 -13.71 -9.30 -1.84
N THR A 24 -13.15 -9.83 -0.75
CA THR A 24 -11.84 -10.49 -0.77
C THR A 24 -11.87 -11.76 -1.61
N ILE A 25 -12.89 -12.61 -1.45
CA ILE A 25 -13.07 -13.83 -2.25
C ILE A 25 -13.20 -13.50 -3.74
N CYS A 26 -14.07 -12.54 -4.10
CA CYS A 26 -14.22 -12.09 -5.48
C CYS A 26 -12.91 -11.53 -6.06
N THR A 27 -12.13 -10.83 -5.23
CA THR A 27 -10.81 -10.32 -5.64
C THR A 27 -9.83 -11.46 -5.92
N LEU A 28 -9.77 -12.48 -5.06
CA LEU A 28 -8.92 -13.64 -5.27
C LEU A 28 -9.30 -14.38 -6.56
N ILE A 29 -10.60 -14.59 -6.79
CA ILE A 29 -11.10 -15.25 -8.01
C ILE A 29 -10.72 -14.44 -9.25
N THR A 30 -10.98 -13.13 -9.26
CA THR A 30 -10.76 -12.29 -10.45
C THR A 30 -9.28 -12.04 -10.74
N ARG A 31 -8.47 -11.71 -9.72
CA ARG A 31 -7.05 -11.33 -9.92
C ARG A 31 -6.18 -12.54 -10.26
N PHE A 32 -6.43 -13.70 -9.65
CA PHE A 32 -5.66 -14.92 -9.92
C PHE A 32 -6.19 -15.74 -11.10
N TYR A 33 -7.32 -15.33 -11.71
CA TYR A 33 -7.80 -15.96 -12.92
C TYR A 33 -6.75 -15.85 -14.04
N LYS A 34 -6.26 -17.00 -14.51
CA LYS A 34 -5.31 -17.11 -15.63
C LYS A 34 -4.02 -16.31 -15.47
N VAL A 35 -3.50 -16.13 -14.25
CA VAL A 35 -2.23 -15.40 -14.00
C VAL A 35 -1.01 -15.98 -14.74
N THR A 36 -1.04 -17.28 -15.08
CA THR A 36 0.04 -17.93 -15.84
C THR A 36 -0.04 -17.66 -17.35
N GLU A 37 -1.20 -17.21 -17.84
CA GLU A 37 -1.40 -16.81 -19.23
C GLU A 37 -1.18 -15.29 -19.38
N PRO A 38 -0.55 -14.84 -20.47
CA PRO A 38 0.09 -15.62 -21.51
C PRO A 38 1.50 -16.10 -21.09
N GLN A 39 1.96 -17.23 -21.66
CA GLN A 39 3.28 -17.82 -21.40
C GLN A 39 4.41 -17.16 -22.21
N HIS A 40 4.38 -15.84 -22.29
CA HIS A 40 5.44 -15.03 -22.88
C HIS A 40 5.61 -13.72 -22.12
N VAL A 41 6.78 -13.10 -22.27
CA VAL A 41 7.14 -11.83 -21.64
C VAL A 41 6.24 -10.73 -22.20
N CYS A 42 5.54 -10.01 -21.31
CA CYS A 42 4.66 -8.91 -21.71
C CYS A 42 5.23 -7.56 -21.29
N TRP A 43 5.20 -6.58 -22.19
CA TRP A 43 5.48 -5.17 -21.86
C TRP A 43 6.80 -4.99 -21.06
N ASP A 44 6.71 -4.38 -19.87
CA ASP A 44 7.81 -4.07 -18.96
C ASP A 44 8.26 -5.24 -18.08
N GLU A 45 7.69 -6.44 -18.24
CA GLU A 45 8.29 -7.65 -17.69
C GLU A 45 9.71 -7.86 -18.24
N THR A 46 9.99 -7.35 -19.45
CA THR A 46 11.33 -7.28 -20.02
C THR A 46 12.31 -6.56 -19.09
N HIS A 47 11.96 -5.34 -18.68
CA HIS A 47 12.78 -4.51 -17.82
C HIS A 47 12.90 -5.08 -16.40
N PHE A 48 11.78 -5.34 -15.74
CA PHE A 48 11.79 -5.75 -14.33
C PHE A 48 12.24 -7.19 -14.14
N GLY A 49 11.98 -8.08 -15.10
CA GLY A 49 12.54 -9.42 -15.13
C GLY A 49 14.07 -9.39 -15.26
N LYS A 50 14.59 -8.60 -16.21
CA LYS A 50 16.05 -8.43 -16.40
C LYS A 50 16.72 -7.88 -15.14
N MET A 51 16.10 -6.90 -14.48
CA MET A 51 16.60 -6.38 -13.21
C MET A 51 16.53 -7.41 -12.08
N GLY A 52 15.49 -8.25 -12.06
CA GLY A 52 15.41 -9.40 -11.16
C GLY A 52 16.60 -10.35 -11.31
N ASN A 53 17.00 -10.64 -12.55
CA ASN A 53 18.17 -11.48 -12.83
C ASN A 53 19.45 -10.85 -12.29
N TRP A 54 19.61 -9.54 -12.46
CA TRP A 54 20.81 -8.86 -11.97
C TRP A 54 20.93 -8.91 -10.44
N TYR A 55 19.81 -8.85 -9.71
CA TYR A 55 19.82 -9.08 -8.27
C TYR A 55 20.19 -10.52 -7.91
N ILE A 56 19.60 -11.52 -8.58
CA ILE A 56 19.88 -12.94 -8.31
C ILE A 56 21.35 -13.28 -8.62
N ASN A 57 21.86 -12.79 -9.74
CA ASN A 57 23.25 -13.00 -10.19
C ASN A 57 24.26 -12.09 -9.51
N ARG A 58 23.81 -11.18 -8.62
CA ARG A 58 24.65 -10.20 -7.91
C ARG A 58 25.48 -9.31 -8.85
N THR A 59 24.92 -8.97 -10.00
CA THR A 59 25.55 -8.07 -10.98
C THR A 59 25.06 -6.65 -10.77
N PHE A 60 25.98 -5.70 -10.69
CA PHE A 60 25.65 -4.29 -10.56
C PHE A 60 24.96 -3.76 -11.83
N PHE A 61 23.95 -2.91 -11.64
CA PHE A 61 23.26 -2.21 -12.71
C PHE A 61 22.79 -0.84 -12.22
N PHE A 62 22.50 0.06 -13.16
CA PHE A 62 21.94 1.38 -12.88
C PHE A 62 20.48 1.43 -13.32
N ASP A 63 19.60 1.97 -12.47
CA ASP A 63 18.21 2.20 -12.82
C ASP A 63 17.68 3.50 -12.17
N VAL A 64 16.67 4.08 -12.79
CA VAL A 64 16.01 5.32 -12.32
C VAL A 64 15.15 5.10 -11.08
N HIS A 65 14.61 3.89 -10.88
CA HIS A 65 13.73 3.60 -9.75
C HIS A 65 14.51 3.07 -8.54
N PRO A 66 14.08 3.41 -7.32
CA PRO A 66 14.58 2.79 -6.10
C PRO A 66 14.51 1.24 -6.10
N PRO A 67 15.28 0.56 -5.23
CA PRO A 67 15.55 -0.86 -5.41
C PRO A 67 14.49 -1.83 -4.85
N LEU A 68 13.68 -1.43 -3.87
CA LEU A 68 12.88 -2.35 -3.05
C LEU A 68 11.96 -3.23 -3.87
N GLY A 69 11.21 -2.66 -4.82
CA GLY A 69 10.25 -3.43 -5.60
C GLY A 69 10.91 -4.51 -6.46
N LYS A 70 12.06 -4.20 -7.06
CA LYS A 70 12.84 -5.17 -7.86
C LYS A 70 13.49 -6.23 -6.98
N MET A 71 13.96 -5.85 -5.80
CA MET A 71 14.49 -6.80 -4.81
C MET A 71 13.41 -7.78 -4.35
N LEU A 72 12.16 -7.34 -4.17
CA LEU A 72 11.03 -8.20 -3.83
C LEU A 72 10.66 -9.15 -4.98
N ILE A 73 10.68 -8.66 -6.22
CA ILE A 73 10.50 -9.51 -7.41
C ILE A 73 11.61 -10.56 -7.50
N ALA A 74 12.87 -10.16 -7.35
CA ALA A 74 14.01 -11.08 -7.33
C ALA A 74 13.90 -12.12 -6.20
N LEU A 75 13.52 -11.68 -5.00
CA LEU A 75 13.31 -12.53 -3.84
C LEU A 75 12.22 -13.57 -4.08
N SER A 76 11.07 -13.15 -4.63
CA SER A 76 9.98 -14.08 -4.95
C SER A 76 10.40 -15.12 -5.99
N GLY A 77 11.10 -14.70 -7.05
CA GLY A 77 11.69 -15.61 -8.02
C GLY A 77 12.63 -16.63 -7.38
N TYR A 78 13.60 -16.15 -6.59
CA TYR A 78 14.57 -16.99 -5.90
C TYR A 78 13.90 -18.02 -4.97
N MET A 79 12.89 -17.60 -4.19
CA MET A 79 12.14 -18.50 -3.30
C MET A 79 11.34 -19.56 -4.06
N THR A 80 10.92 -19.28 -5.29
CA THR A 80 10.16 -20.21 -6.14
C THR A 80 11.02 -21.03 -7.10
N GLY A 81 12.36 -20.95 -6.99
CA GLY A 81 13.27 -21.76 -7.79
C GLY A 81 13.57 -21.20 -9.19
N TYR A 82 13.44 -19.88 -9.38
CA TYR A 82 13.95 -19.20 -10.57
C TYR A 82 15.47 -19.02 -10.48
N ASP A 83 16.19 -19.36 -11.54
CA ASP A 83 17.65 -19.44 -11.55
C ASP A 83 18.37 -18.17 -12.06
N GLY A 84 17.63 -17.15 -12.49
CA GLY A 84 18.20 -15.88 -12.95
C GLY A 84 18.83 -15.91 -14.35
N LYS A 85 18.64 -17.00 -15.13
CA LYS A 85 19.31 -17.17 -16.44
C LYS A 85 18.49 -16.76 -17.65
N PHE A 86 17.16 -16.71 -17.52
CA PHE A 86 16.30 -16.40 -18.67
C PHE A 86 16.50 -14.94 -19.12
N ALA A 87 16.94 -14.75 -20.36
CA ALA A 87 17.18 -13.44 -20.93
C ALA A 87 15.84 -12.75 -21.29
N PHE A 88 15.38 -11.85 -20.42
CA PHE A 88 14.25 -10.97 -20.66
C PHE A 88 14.61 -9.89 -21.71
N GLU A 89 14.71 -10.26 -22.99
CA GLU A 89 15.19 -9.35 -24.05
C GLU A 89 14.08 -8.54 -24.69
N LYS A 90 13.00 -9.19 -25.14
CA LYS A 90 11.91 -8.51 -25.86
C LYS A 90 10.53 -9.04 -25.46
N PRO A 91 9.49 -8.20 -25.58
CA PRO A 91 8.12 -8.69 -25.42
C PRO A 91 7.81 -9.76 -26.46
N GLY A 92 7.16 -10.84 -26.03
CA GLY A 92 6.83 -12.00 -26.86
C GLY A 92 7.80 -13.19 -26.71
N ASP A 93 8.92 -13.03 -26.01
CA ASP A 93 9.81 -14.15 -25.68
C ASP A 93 9.05 -15.17 -24.83
N LYS A 94 9.05 -16.44 -25.26
CA LYS A 94 8.30 -17.50 -24.58
C LYS A 94 9.02 -17.93 -23.32
N PHE A 95 8.26 -18.06 -22.23
CA PHE A 95 8.74 -18.70 -21.02
C PHE A 95 8.71 -20.21 -21.26
N GLU A 96 9.83 -20.79 -21.70
CA GLU A 96 9.95 -22.23 -21.95
C GLU A 96 9.97 -23.01 -20.62
N SER A 97 11.12 -23.53 -20.20
CA SER A 97 11.30 -24.28 -18.95
C SER A 97 11.61 -23.37 -17.74
N VAL A 98 11.10 -22.14 -17.75
CA VAL A 98 11.48 -21.09 -16.79
C VAL A 98 10.47 -21.00 -15.65
N ASN A 99 10.94 -20.96 -14.41
CA ASN A 99 10.11 -20.81 -13.21
C ASN A 99 9.68 -19.34 -12.95
N TYR A 100 9.04 -18.68 -13.91
CA TYR A 100 8.60 -17.27 -13.80
C TYR A 100 7.30 -17.10 -12.98
N ILE A 101 6.53 -18.18 -12.81
CA ILE A 101 5.18 -18.15 -12.23
C ILE A 101 5.17 -17.55 -10.82
N GLY A 102 6.19 -17.85 -10.01
CA GLY A 102 6.31 -17.33 -8.66
C GLY A 102 6.38 -15.81 -8.59
N MET A 103 7.09 -15.18 -9.54
CA MET A 103 7.17 -13.73 -9.64
C MET A 103 5.82 -13.09 -9.98
N ARG A 104 5.08 -13.68 -10.94
CA ARG A 104 3.72 -13.19 -11.29
C ARG A 104 2.76 -13.35 -10.12
N ILE A 105 2.71 -14.52 -9.51
CA ILE A 105 1.86 -14.80 -8.34
C ILE A 105 2.16 -13.81 -7.21
N PHE A 106 3.44 -13.50 -6.98
CA PHE A 106 3.84 -12.51 -5.98
C PHE A 106 3.31 -11.11 -6.30
N CYS A 107 3.52 -10.60 -7.52
CA CYS A 107 2.98 -9.30 -7.94
C CYS A 107 1.44 -9.27 -7.86
N THR A 108 0.78 -10.33 -8.32
CA THR A 108 -0.68 -10.47 -8.25
C THR A 108 -1.19 -10.52 -6.81
N SER A 109 -0.46 -11.17 -5.89
CA SER A 109 -0.84 -11.22 -4.48
C SER A 109 -0.82 -9.84 -3.82
N LEU A 110 0.19 -9.03 -4.11
CA LEU A 110 0.27 -7.66 -3.61
C LEU A 110 -0.77 -6.77 -4.29
N GLY A 111 -0.94 -6.87 -5.61
CA GLY A 111 -1.97 -6.15 -6.35
C GLY A 111 -3.40 -6.51 -5.92
N ALA A 112 -3.65 -7.76 -5.52
CA ALA A 112 -4.95 -8.21 -5.01
C ALA A 112 -5.33 -7.54 -3.69
N THR A 113 -4.39 -7.01 -2.91
CA THR A 113 -4.71 -6.29 -1.67
C THR A 113 -5.41 -4.94 -1.91
N ILE A 114 -5.30 -4.37 -3.11
CA ILE A 114 -5.84 -3.04 -3.45
C ILE A 114 -7.37 -3.00 -3.25
N VAL A 115 -8.09 -4.06 -3.63
CA VAL A 115 -9.55 -4.08 -3.56
C VAL A 115 -10.05 -4.20 -2.10
N PRO A 116 -9.57 -5.13 -1.27
CA PRO A 116 -9.94 -5.14 0.16
C PRO A 116 -9.50 -3.87 0.89
N LEU A 117 -8.32 -3.32 0.58
CA LEU A 117 -7.85 -2.08 1.20
C LEU A 117 -8.74 -0.89 0.85
N SER A 118 -9.27 -0.80 -0.37
CA SER A 118 -10.20 0.28 -0.71
C SER A 118 -11.49 0.22 0.10
N TYR A 119 -12.03 -0.98 0.33
CA TYR A 119 -13.16 -1.18 1.24
C TYR A 119 -12.83 -0.67 2.66
N LEU A 120 -11.66 -1.04 3.19
CA LEU A 120 -11.22 -0.66 4.53
C LEU A 120 -11.00 0.86 4.66
N ILE A 121 -10.33 1.48 3.69
CA ILE A 121 -10.07 2.92 3.65
C ILE A 121 -11.39 3.69 3.60
N THR A 122 -12.28 3.35 2.66
CA THR A 122 -13.56 4.04 2.53
C THR A 122 -14.43 3.84 3.77
N TRP A 123 -14.39 2.66 4.39
CA TRP A 123 -15.06 2.44 5.66
C TRP A 123 -14.49 3.34 6.75
N ASP A 124 -13.17 3.43 6.86
CA ASP A 124 -12.54 4.26 7.89
C ASP A 124 -12.85 5.74 7.73
N LEU A 125 -12.99 6.24 6.50
CA LEU A 125 -13.32 7.63 6.19
C LEU A 125 -14.82 7.95 6.32
N THR A 126 -15.70 7.05 5.88
CA THR A 126 -17.15 7.35 5.73
C THR A 126 -18.03 6.70 6.80
N LYS A 127 -17.53 5.64 7.44
CA LYS A 127 -18.29 4.74 8.33
C LYS A 127 -19.57 4.17 7.68
N SER A 128 -19.62 4.11 6.35
CA SER A 128 -20.76 3.60 5.58
C SER A 128 -20.40 2.32 4.83
N THR A 129 -21.13 1.23 5.08
CA THR A 129 -20.90 -0.07 4.43
C THR A 129 -21.21 0.01 2.93
N SER A 130 -22.23 0.78 2.56
CA SER A 130 -22.66 0.94 1.17
C SER A 130 -21.62 1.71 0.36
N ALA A 131 -21.07 2.80 0.92
CA ALA A 131 -20.00 3.56 0.26
C ALA A 131 -18.73 2.70 0.09
N SER A 132 -18.38 1.93 1.12
CA SER A 132 -17.21 1.04 1.11
C SER A 132 -17.36 -0.09 0.08
N LEU A 133 -18.54 -0.69 0.00
CA LEU A 133 -18.84 -1.71 -1.00
C LEU A 133 -18.78 -1.14 -2.42
N LEU A 134 -19.35 0.06 -2.64
CA LEU A 134 -19.31 0.72 -3.95
C LEU A 134 -17.87 1.01 -4.40
N ALA A 135 -17.03 1.52 -3.50
CA ALA A 135 -15.61 1.78 -3.78
C ALA A 135 -14.85 0.48 -4.13
N ALA A 136 -15.11 -0.60 -3.40
CA ALA A 136 -14.51 -1.90 -3.70
C ALA A 136 -14.98 -2.46 -5.05
N ILE A 137 -16.27 -2.34 -5.38
CA ILE A 137 -16.83 -2.79 -6.65
C ILE A 137 -16.20 -2.05 -7.84
N PHE A 138 -16.05 -0.73 -7.75
CA PHE A 138 -15.43 0.05 -8.83
C PHE A 138 -13.99 -0.39 -9.11
N ILE A 139 -13.20 -0.64 -8.07
CA ILE A 139 -11.82 -1.07 -8.22
C ILE A 139 -11.74 -2.55 -8.63
N LEU A 140 -12.66 -3.40 -8.15
CA LEU A 140 -12.73 -4.81 -8.51
C LEU A 140 -12.93 -4.98 -10.03
N PHE A 141 -13.85 -4.22 -10.62
CA PHE A 141 -14.19 -4.27 -12.04
C PHE A 141 -13.36 -3.33 -12.92
N ASP A 142 -12.35 -2.65 -12.36
CA ASP A 142 -11.40 -1.89 -13.15
C ASP A 142 -10.49 -2.83 -13.95
N ILE A 143 -10.61 -2.77 -15.27
CA ILE A 143 -9.87 -3.61 -16.22
C ILE A 143 -8.39 -3.21 -16.26
N GLY A 144 -8.07 -1.92 -16.10
CA GLY A 144 -6.68 -1.45 -16.10
C GLY A 144 -5.92 -1.96 -14.88
N LEU A 145 -6.53 -1.92 -13.70
CA LEU A 145 -5.94 -2.53 -12.50
C LEU A 145 -5.92 -4.06 -12.58
N LEU A 146 -6.90 -4.68 -13.24
CA LEU A 146 -6.89 -6.13 -13.47
C LEU A 146 -5.65 -6.55 -14.26
N THR A 147 -5.38 -5.89 -15.38
CA THR A 147 -4.26 -6.24 -16.28
C THR A 147 -2.91 -5.93 -15.65
N LEU A 148 -2.74 -4.75 -15.03
CA LEU A 148 -1.47 -4.36 -14.40
C LEU A 148 -1.04 -5.31 -13.27
N ASN A 149 -2.00 -5.90 -12.53
CA ASN A 149 -1.71 -6.77 -11.40
C ASN A 149 -1.22 -8.18 -11.78
N GLN A 150 -1.38 -8.61 -13.04
CA GLN A 150 -1.09 -10.00 -13.45
C GLN A 150 0.37 -10.23 -13.87
N TYR A 151 1.11 -9.16 -14.14
CA TYR A 151 2.45 -9.22 -14.72
C TYR A 151 3.54 -8.92 -13.69
N ILE A 152 4.79 -9.27 -14.04
CA ILE A 152 5.99 -8.96 -13.26
C ILE A 152 6.31 -7.47 -13.40
N LEU A 153 5.52 -6.63 -12.74
CA LEU A 153 5.62 -5.18 -12.75
C LEU A 153 5.90 -4.65 -11.33
N LEU A 154 6.47 -3.45 -11.26
CA LEU A 154 6.64 -2.73 -9.99
C LEU A 154 5.33 -2.10 -9.49
N ASP A 155 4.38 -1.80 -10.40
CA ASP A 155 3.18 -1.04 -10.06
C ASP A 155 2.27 -1.77 -9.05
N PRO A 156 2.05 -3.11 -9.09
CA PRO A 156 1.27 -3.81 -8.07
C PRO A 156 1.88 -3.70 -6.66
N ILE A 157 3.22 -3.71 -6.57
CA ILE A 157 3.96 -3.55 -5.31
C ILE A 157 3.82 -2.12 -4.80
N LEU A 158 4.01 -1.14 -5.70
CA LEU A 158 3.86 0.27 -5.40
C LEU A 158 2.44 0.58 -4.88
N LEU A 159 1.42 0.14 -5.61
CA LEU A 159 0.02 0.37 -5.26
C LEU A 159 -0.35 -0.30 -3.94
N CYS A 160 0.16 -1.49 -3.66
CA CYS A 160 -0.03 -2.14 -2.36
C CYS A 160 0.48 -1.26 -1.21
N PHE A 161 1.73 -0.78 -1.28
CA PHE A 161 2.28 0.09 -0.23
C PHE A 161 1.59 1.46 -0.15
N MET A 162 1.18 2.04 -1.29
CA MET A 162 0.36 3.27 -1.32
C MET A 162 -0.99 3.09 -0.61
N MET A 163 -1.67 1.96 -0.87
CA MET A 163 -2.94 1.62 -0.23
C MET A 163 -2.76 1.33 1.27
N CYS A 164 -1.68 0.67 1.66
CA CYS A 164 -1.34 0.49 3.08
C CYS A 164 -1.06 1.82 3.79
N ALA A 165 -0.31 2.74 3.16
CA ALA A 165 -0.01 4.05 3.72
C ALA A 165 -1.28 4.90 3.87
N THR A 166 -2.15 4.92 2.86
CA THR A 166 -3.43 5.64 2.92
C THR A 166 -4.41 5.03 3.94
N TRP A 167 -4.41 3.70 4.10
CA TRP A 167 -5.17 3.04 5.15
C TRP A 167 -4.64 3.36 6.54
N GLY A 168 -3.32 3.36 6.71
CA GLY A 168 -2.67 3.81 7.94
C GLY A 168 -3.07 5.23 8.31
N MET A 169 -3.03 6.16 7.34
CA MET A 169 -3.51 7.54 7.51
C MET A 169 -4.97 7.60 7.97
N ALA A 170 -5.88 6.90 7.29
CA ALA A 170 -7.30 6.88 7.65
C ALA A 170 -7.53 6.27 9.06
N ARG A 171 -6.73 5.27 9.45
CA ARG A 171 -6.78 4.67 10.79
C ARG A 171 -6.26 5.61 11.87
N VAL A 172 -5.14 6.27 11.65
CA VAL A 172 -4.59 7.29 12.58
C VAL A 172 -5.62 8.41 12.78
N ALA A 173 -6.25 8.89 11.70
CA ALA A 173 -7.33 9.87 11.76
C ALA A 173 -8.53 9.39 12.60
N SER A 174 -8.94 8.13 12.44
CA SER A 174 -10.04 7.55 13.23
C SER A 174 -9.73 7.45 14.74
N LEU A 175 -8.45 7.45 15.10
CA LEU A 175 -7.95 7.39 16.47
C LEU A 175 -7.63 8.77 17.06
N ARG A 176 -8.01 9.87 16.41
CA ARG A 176 -7.76 11.25 16.89
C ARG A 176 -8.17 11.48 18.36
N ASN A 177 -9.34 10.98 18.75
CA ASN A 177 -9.86 11.09 20.13
C ASN A 177 -9.10 10.22 21.15
N ARG A 178 -8.17 9.39 20.70
CA ARG A 178 -7.32 8.49 21.52
C ARG A 178 -5.84 8.64 21.12
N SER A 179 -5.43 9.88 20.86
CA SER A 179 -4.05 10.24 20.54
C SER A 179 -3.07 9.76 21.62
N PHE A 180 -1.84 9.42 21.22
CA PHE A 180 -0.75 8.92 22.08
C PHE A 180 -1.00 7.57 22.79
N THR A 181 -2.07 6.87 22.46
CA THR A 181 -2.28 5.49 22.94
C THR A 181 -1.40 4.49 22.17
N ARG A 182 -1.18 3.28 22.73
CA ARG A 182 -0.40 2.23 22.04
C ARG A 182 -0.93 1.91 20.63
N PRO A 183 -2.25 1.77 20.40
CA PRO A 183 -2.78 1.56 19.05
C PRO A 183 -2.46 2.70 18.09
N TRP A 184 -2.50 3.94 18.57
CA TRP A 184 -2.16 5.11 17.75
C TRP A 184 -0.71 5.08 17.28
N TRP A 185 0.25 4.78 18.17
CA TRP A 185 1.66 4.62 17.81
C TRP A 185 1.92 3.45 16.86
N LEU A 186 1.19 2.33 17.02
CA LEU A 186 1.29 1.20 16.11
C LEU A 186 0.82 1.56 14.69
N TRP A 187 -0.33 2.22 14.56
CA TRP A 187 -0.85 2.66 13.25
C TRP A 187 0.00 3.76 12.62
N LEU A 188 0.55 4.66 13.44
CA LEU A 188 1.50 5.67 12.97
C LEU A 188 2.78 5.02 12.43
N SER A 189 3.35 4.07 13.16
CA SER A 189 4.54 3.33 12.74
C SER A 189 4.28 2.52 11.47
N PHE A 190 3.12 1.87 11.37
CA PHE A 190 2.67 1.15 10.18
C PHE A 190 2.55 2.08 8.97
N THR A 191 1.99 3.29 9.16
CA THR A 191 1.87 4.31 8.10
C THR A 191 3.26 4.72 7.61
N GLY A 192 4.17 5.04 8.52
CA GLY A 192 5.52 5.47 8.16
C GLY A 192 6.36 4.40 7.48
N VAL A 193 6.31 3.15 7.95
CA VAL A 193 6.94 2.00 7.25
C VAL A 193 6.34 1.83 5.85
N SER A 194 5.02 1.95 5.70
CA SER A 194 4.38 1.85 4.40
C SER A 194 4.80 2.98 3.45
N LEU A 195 4.94 4.22 3.95
CA LEU A 195 5.47 5.36 3.19
C LEU A 195 6.92 5.14 2.75
N ALA A 196 7.77 4.65 3.67
CA ALA A 196 9.17 4.30 3.40
C ALA A 196 9.27 3.29 2.25
N CYS A 197 8.49 2.20 2.35
CA CYS A 197 8.41 1.18 1.32
C CYS A 197 7.91 1.74 0.00
N THR A 198 6.94 2.66 0.03
CA THR A 198 6.39 3.28 -1.18
C THR A 198 7.45 4.08 -1.94
N ILE A 199 8.20 4.96 -1.24
CA ILE A 199 9.30 5.73 -1.85
C ILE A 199 10.37 4.78 -2.38
N SER A 200 10.69 3.74 -1.61
CA SER A 200 11.73 2.75 -1.95
C SER A 200 11.38 1.84 -3.14
N VAL A 201 10.14 1.88 -3.64
CA VAL A 201 9.73 1.18 -4.89
C VAL A 201 9.82 2.11 -6.09
N LYS A 202 9.23 3.31 -6.03
CA LYS A 202 9.17 4.25 -7.15
C LYS A 202 9.01 5.67 -6.62
N PHE A 203 9.68 6.65 -7.22
CA PHE A 203 9.56 8.07 -6.82
C PHE A 203 8.15 8.65 -6.97
N VAL A 204 7.28 8.03 -7.79
CA VAL A 204 5.84 8.36 -7.85
C VAL A 204 5.17 8.24 -6.46
N GLY A 205 5.73 7.41 -5.57
CA GLY A 205 5.32 7.31 -4.18
C GLY A 205 5.34 8.62 -3.38
N LEU A 206 6.13 9.60 -3.82
CA LEU A 206 6.18 10.93 -3.20
C LEU A 206 4.82 11.64 -3.20
N PHE A 207 3.92 11.32 -4.15
CA PHE A 207 2.57 11.90 -4.14
C PHE A 207 1.73 11.43 -2.95
N VAL A 208 1.90 10.18 -2.50
CA VAL A 208 1.21 9.69 -1.31
C VAL A 208 1.84 10.25 -0.05
N VAL A 209 3.16 10.41 -0.03
CA VAL A 209 3.86 11.11 1.06
C VAL A 209 3.34 12.53 1.18
N LEU A 210 3.18 13.24 0.07
CA LEU A 210 2.60 14.58 0.04
C LEU A 210 1.15 14.59 0.52
N LEU A 211 0.32 13.64 0.10
CA LEU A 211 -1.06 13.50 0.58
C LEU A 211 -1.12 13.31 2.10
N VAL A 212 -0.35 12.36 2.63
CA VAL A 212 -0.31 12.10 4.09
C VAL A 212 0.29 13.28 4.84
N GLY A 213 1.30 13.95 4.27
CA GLY A 213 1.90 15.16 4.82
C GLY A 213 0.91 16.32 4.90
N LEU A 214 0.17 16.61 3.82
CA LEU A 214 -0.87 17.63 3.79
C LEU A 214 -2.01 17.30 4.76
N TYR A 215 -2.42 16.04 4.84
CA TYR A 215 -3.42 15.59 5.82
C TYR A 215 -2.93 15.81 7.26
N THR A 216 -1.65 15.50 7.53
CA THR A 216 -1.03 15.75 8.83
C THR A 216 -1.02 17.25 9.14
N VAL A 217 -0.61 18.11 8.21
CA VAL A 217 -0.67 19.57 8.38
C VAL A 217 -2.09 20.05 8.67
N TYR A 218 -3.10 19.50 8.00
CA TYR A 218 -4.50 19.80 8.26
C TYR A 218 -4.95 19.43 9.67
N GLU A 219 -4.63 18.22 10.15
CA GLU A 219 -4.95 17.78 11.52
C GLU A 219 -4.26 18.69 12.56
N LEU A 220 -2.99 18.99 12.34
CA LEU A 220 -2.20 19.88 13.18
C LEU A 220 -2.79 21.30 13.24
N TRP A 221 -3.30 21.81 12.11
CA TRP A 221 -4.00 23.09 12.05
C TRP A 221 -5.31 23.07 12.85
N GLN A 222 -6.09 21.99 12.77
CA GLN A 222 -7.34 21.84 13.55
C GLN A 222 -7.08 21.76 15.05
N GLU A 223 -6.02 21.06 15.48
CA GLU A 223 -5.61 20.99 16.89
C GLU A 223 -5.15 22.36 17.41
N LEU A 224 -4.37 23.11 16.62
CA LEU A 224 -3.92 24.45 17.00
C LEU A 224 -5.08 25.45 17.10
N GLY A 225 -6.12 25.28 16.28
CA GLY A 225 -7.31 26.12 16.27
C GLY A 225 -8.33 25.81 17.37
N ASP A 226 -8.16 24.73 18.14
CA ASP A 226 -9.09 24.36 19.21
C ASP A 226 -8.84 25.16 20.49
N LEU A 227 -9.54 26.29 20.62
CA LEU A 227 -9.46 27.21 21.76
C LEU A 227 -9.98 26.61 23.08
N SER A 228 -10.63 25.43 23.05
CA SER A 228 -11.10 24.75 24.26
C SER A 228 -9.96 24.08 25.05
N ASN A 229 -8.82 23.86 24.40
CA ASN A 229 -7.61 23.32 25.01
C ASN A 229 -6.58 24.45 25.17
N PRO A 230 -6.27 24.91 26.40
CA PRO A 230 -5.33 26.01 26.56
C PRO A 230 -3.96 25.62 25.98
N ILE A 231 -3.41 26.51 25.15
CA ILE A 231 -2.11 26.32 24.48
C ILE A 231 -1.04 25.97 25.53
N VAL A 232 -1.15 26.51 26.75
CA VAL A 232 -0.23 26.28 27.88
C VAL A 232 -0.25 24.83 28.42
N SER A 233 -1.40 24.14 28.44
CA SER A 233 -1.45 22.72 28.82
C SER A 233 -0.91 21.81 27.72
N ASN A 234 -1.09 22.22 26.45
CA ASN A 234 -0.50 21.60 25.25
C ASN A 234 0.92 22.11 24.92
N LEU A 235 1.50 23.01 25.72
CA LEU A 235 2.89 23.51 25.65
C LEU A 235 3.77 22.92 26.77
N THR A 236 3.26 21.94 27.52
CA THR A 236 4.14 21.12 28.34
C THR A 236 5.14 20.45 27.41
N LEU A 237 6.44 20.50 27.75
CA LEU A 237 7.56 20.06 26.90
C LEU A 237 7.30 18.76 26.11
N ASN A 238 6.51 17.84 26.69
CA ASN A 238 6.14 16.54 26.13
C ASN A 238 5.28 16.59 24.86
N SER A 239 4.33 17.50 24.67
CA SER A 239 3.47 17.53 23.48
C SER A 239 4.19 18.09 22.26
N ILE A 240 5.05 19.09 22.42
CA ILE A 240 5.93 19.60 21.35
C ILE A 240 7.10 18.64 21.10
N LEU A 241 7.66 17.99 22.13
CA LEU A 241 8.62 16.90 21.91
C LEU A 241 7.96 15.76 21.14
N ASN A 242 6.76 15.33 21.53
CA ASN A 242 6.03 14.26 20.86
C ASN A 242 5.59 14.66 19.45
N TRP A 243 5.25 15.93 19.22
CA TRP A 243 4.99 16.49 17.89
C TRP A 243 6.23 16.45 17.00
N LYS A 244 7.35 16.96 17.50
CA LYS A 244 8.63 16.98 16.79
C LYS A 244 9.13 15.56 16.59
N LEU A 245 9.00 14.67 17.57
CA LEU A 245 9.30 13.25 17.45
C LEU A 245 8.37 12.55 16.46
N CYS A 246 7.07 12.87 16.41
CA CYS A 246 6.13 12.25 15.47
C CYS A 246 6.42 12.65 14.02
N THR A 247 6.63 13.95 13.78
CA THR A 247 7.02 14.48 12.46
C THR A 247 8.43 14.04 12.08
N LEU A 248 9.40 14.09 12.99
CA LEU A 248 10.76 13.60 12.77
C LEU A 248 10.80 12.07 12.61
N PHE A 249 9.95 11.30 13.28
CA PHE A 249 9.88 9.84 13.13
C PHE A 249 9.29 9.47 11.79
N LEU A 250 8.22 10.15 11.34
CA LEU A 250 7.70 10.01 9.98
C LEU A 250 8.74 10.45 8.93
N PHE A 251 9.53 11.49 9.19
CA PHE A 251 10.57 11.97 8.29
C PHE A 251 11.81 11.07 8.28
N ILE A 252 12.24 10.54 9.43
CA ILE A 252 13.33 9.55 9.58
C ILE A 252 12.92 8.24 8.90
N GLN A 253 11.65 7.85 8.98
CA GLN A 253 11.16 6.68 8.24
C GLN A 253 11.18 6.89 6.72
N GLN A 254 11.30 8.12 6.22
CA GLN A 254 11.36 8.42 4.79
C GLN A 254 12.80 8.54 4.24
N ILE A 255 13.82 8.58 5.12
CA ILE A 255 15.25 8.65 4.78
C ILE A 255 15.87 7.25 4.89
#